data_AF-A0AAE9JQ97-F1
#
_entry.id   AF-A0AAE9JQ97-F1
#
_cell.length_a   1.000
_cell.length_b   1.000
_cell.length_c   1.000
_cell.angle_alpha   90.00
_cell.angle_beta   90.00
_cell.angle_gamma   90.00
#
_symmetry.space_group_name_H-M   'P 1'
#
loop_
_entity.id
_entity.type
_entity.pdbx_description
1 polymer ?
#
loop_
_entity_poly.entity_id
_entity_poly.type
_entity_poly.pdbx_seq_one_letter_code
_entity_poly.pdbx_strand_id
1 'polypeptide(L)'
;MRSSTKIAALLALFALIQPIHGIVTMKVVLGGPNDSCAKYTKKGHEFLKITHGRIMQQTGGVIVGNMLCTPKTFDEAKLTYTMVCDGVSIPGMGYLFMLAVTARKQMLSGPIDYHYNEKMMGLVENKFLDAENLKNQQFDHEQHLFIKAVEIEGIRKSEYFLYEDCGSVKMRGLIADHGLYFMLGPDDKKNEPKNHLSRMYYEPYGINEHMVMN
;
A
#
# COMPACT_ATOMS: atom_id res chain seq x y z
N MET A 1 -54.49 22.67 -20.36
CA MET A 1 -53.57 21.62 -19.87
C MET A 1 -52.57 21.24 -20.95
N ARG A 2 -51.32 21.76 -20.93
CA ARG A 2 -50.14 21.24 -21.67
C ARG A 2 -48.95 22.19 -21.46
N SER A 3 -48.36 22.22 -20.27
CA SER A 3 -47.06 22.92 -20.06
C SER A 3 -46.28 22.44 -18.83
N SER A 4 -46.54 21.23 -18.34
CA SER A 4 -45.83 20.69 -17.15
C SER A 4 -44.92 19.50 -17.49
N THR A 5 -45.22 18.78 -18.58
CA THR A 5 -44.44 17.60 -19.02
C THR A 5 -43.12 17.94 -19.71
N LYS A 6 -42.95 19.15 -20.28
CA LYS A 6 -41.68 19.54 -20.93
C LYS A 6 -40.60 19.99 -19.92
N ILE A 7 -41.01 20.46 -18.74
CA ILE A 7 -40.09 20.94 -17.69
C ILE A 7 -39.51 19.76 -16.91
N ALA A 8 -40.32 18.72 -16.64
CA ALA A 8 -39.87 17.50 -15.97
C ALA A 8 -38.81 16.73 -16.79
N ALA A 9 -38.91 16.72 -18.12
CA ALA A 9 -37.93 16.07 -18.99
C ALA A 9 -36.57 16.80 -19.02
N LEU A 10 -36.55 18.14 -18.88
CA LEU A 10 -35.30 18.89 -18.78
C LEU A 10 -34.59 18.67 -17.44
N LEU A 11 -35.34 18.62 -16.32
CA LEU A 11 -34.77 18.35 -14.99
C LEU A 11 -34.23 16.92 -14.86
N ALA A 12 -34.86 15.94 -15.53
CA ALA A 12 -34.35 14.57 -15.59
C ALA A 12 -33.04 14.44 -16.40
N LEU A 13 -32.82 15.31 -17.41
CA LEU A 13 -31.57 15.32 -18.17
C LEU A 13 -30.38 15.86 -17.36
N PHE A 14 -30.63 16.79 -16.43
CA PHE A 14 -29.58 17.30 -15.53
C PHE A 14 -29.25 16.33 -14.37
N ALA A 15 -30.19 15.46 -13.97
CA ALA A 15 -29.96 14.46 -12.94
C ALA A 15 -29.04 13.29 -13.40
N LEU A 16 -28.78 13.17 -14.71
CA LEU A 16 -27.93 12.12 -15.30
C LEU A 16 -26.52 12.59 -15.63
N ILE A 17 -26.19 13.87 -15.42
CA ILE A 17 -24.81 14.33 -15.48
C ILE A 17 -24.22 14.14 -14.09
N GLN A 18 -24.05 12.89 -13.67
CA GLN A 18 -23.04 12.62 -12.66
C GLN A 18 -21.69 13.03 -13.26
N PRO A 19 -20.83 13.74 -12.53
CA PRO A 19 -19.47 13.96 -13.01
C PRO A 19 -18.91 12.57 -13.32
N ILE A 20 -18.43 12.38 -14.55
CA ILE A 20 -17.60 11.24 -14.88
C ILE A 20 -16.34 11.42 -14.05
N HIS A 21 -16.37 10.95 -12.80
CA HIS A 21 -15.16 10.81 -12.00
C HIS A 21 -14.36 9.76 -12.76
N GLY A 22 -13.31 10.21 -13.45
CA GLY A 22 -12.42 9.31 -14.18
C GLY A 22 -11.97 8.18 -13.27
N ILE A 23 -11.78 6.99 -13.83
CA ILE A 23 -11.33 5.83 -13.06
C ILE A 23 -10.01 6.20 -12.38
N VAL A 24 -10.00 6.17 -11.04
CA VAL A 24 -8.78 6.39 -10.27
C VAL A 24 -7.96 5.11 -10.33
N THR A 25 -6.69 5.23 -10.69
CA THR A 25 -5.76 4.10 -10.73
C THR A 25 -4.50 4.40 -9.93
N MET A 26 -3.94 3.34 -9.36
CA MET A 26 -2.65 3.37 -8.67
C MET A 26 -1.75 2.34 -9.34
N LYS A 27 -0.59 2.77 -9.82
CA LYS A 27 0.47 1.87 -10.27
C LYS A 27 1.56 1.82 -9.23
N VAL A 28 1.96 0.61 -8.84
CA VAL A 28 3.09 0.40 -7.93
C VAL A 28 4.21 -0.28 -8.71
N VAL A 29 5.30 0.44 -8.91
CA VAL A 29 6.48 -0.03 -9.64
C VAL A 29 7.48 -0.55 -8.63
N LEU A 30 7.84 -1.83 -8.74
CA LEU A 30 8.87 -2.42 -7.92
C LEU A 30 10.26 -2.22 -8.55
N GLY A 31 11.28 -2.28 -7.71
CA GLY A 31 12.68 -2.31 -8.14
C GLY A 31 13.05 -3.64 -8.80
N GLY A 32 13.80 -3.53 -9.90
CA GLY A 32 14.31 -4.66 -10.68
C GLY A 32 15.80 -4.92 -10.47
N PRO A 33 16.39 -5.82 -11.28
CA PRO A 33 17.77 -6.27 -11.13
C PRO A 33 18.84 -5.19 -11.38
N ASN A 34 18.44 -4.06 -11.98
CA ASN A 34 19.32 -2.94 -12.28
C ASN A 34 19.25 -1.81 -11.23
N ASP A 35 18.38 -1.92 -10.23
CA ASP A 35 18.24 -0.92 -9.17
C ASP A 35 19.26 -1.14 -8.05
N SER A 36 19.58 -0.09 -7.28
CA SER A 36 20.53 -0.16 -6.16
C SER A 36 20.15 -1.19 -5.09
N CYS A 37 18.86 -1.53 -5.00
CA CYS A 37 18.32 -2.55 -4.12
C CYS A 37 18.33 -3.97 -4.67
N ALA A 38 18.78 -4.23 -5.90
CA ALA A 38 18.62 -5.51 -6.59
C ALA A 38 19.09 -6.73 -5.79
N LYS A 39 20.15 -6.57 -4.98
CA LYS A 39 20.66 -7.65 -4.12
C LYS A 39 19.64 -8.11 -3.06
N TYR A 40 18.67 -7.28 -2.70
CA TYR A 40 17.66 -7.57 -1.69
C TYR A 40 16.32 -8.05 -2.26
N THR A 41 16.11 -7.97 -3.57
CA THR A 41 14.78 -8.11 -4.16
C THR A 41 14.62 -9.24 -5.15
N LYS A 42 15.68 -10.05 -5.36
CA LYS A 42 15.72 -11.09 -6.39
C LYS A 42 14.52 -12.06 -6.31
N LYS A 43 14.13 -12.44 -5.09
CA LYS A 43 13.02 -13.37 -4.82
C LYS A 43 11.80 -12.67 -4.23
N GLY A 44 11.84 -11.35 -4.05
CA GLY A 44 10.84 -10.61 -3.27
C GLY A 44 9.40 -10.90 -3.68
N HIS A 45 9.10 -10.88 -4.98
CA HIS A 45 7.75 -11.10 -5.51
C HIS A 45 7.27 -12.57 -5.42
N GLU A 46 8.18 -13.52 -5.18
CA GLU A 46 7.82 -14.90 -4.88
C GLU A 46 7.35 -15.08 -3.43
N PHE A 47 7.87 -14.24 -2.52
CA PHE A 47 7.63 -14.32 -1.08
C PHE A 47 6.58 -13.33 -0.60
N LEU A 48 6.51 -12.14 -1.20
CA LEU A 48 5.63 -11.05 -0.80
C LEU A 48 4.72 -10.61 -1.94
N LYS A 49 3.51 -10.18 -1.59
CA LYS A 49 2.51 -9.71 -2.55
C LYS A 49 1.80 -8.47 -2.03
N ILE A 50 1.69 -7.46 -2.89
CA ILE A 50 0.80 -6.33 -2.66
C ILE A 50 -0.63 -6.80 -2.91
N THR A 51 -1.49 -6.68 -1.90
CA THR A 51 -2.88 -7.14 -1.95
C THR A 51 -3.85 -6.00 -2.14
N HIS A 52 -3.57 -4.85 -1.52
CA HIS A 52 -4.44 -3.68 -1.56
C HIS A 52 -3.60 -2.41 -1.39
N GLY A 53 -4.14 -1.30 -1.86
CA GLY A 53 -3.68 0.04 -1.57
C GLY A 53 -4.83 0.86 -1.03
N ARG A 54 -4.54 1.92 -0.29
CA ARG A 54 -5.54 2.92 0.09
C ARG A 54 -5.05 4.31 -0.22
N ILE A 55 -5.97 5.14 -0.70
CA ILE A 55 -5.79 6.58 -0.84
C ILE A 55 -6.75 7.23 0.13
N MET A 56 -6.20 7.78 1.21
CA MET A 56 -6.96 8.44 2.27
C MET A 56 -6.90 9.94 2.05
N GLN A 57 -8.06 10.56 1.88
CA GLN A 57 -8.17 12.00 1.69
C GLN A 57 -8.31 12.67 3.05
N GLN A 58 -7.58 13.77 3.25
CA GLN A 58 -7.55 14.45 4.54
C GLN A 58 -7.70 15.97 4.44
N THR A 59 -8.25 16.54 5.51
CA THR A 59 -8.28 17.98 5.80
C THR A 59 -8.01 18.20 7.28
N GLY A 60 -7.09 19.10 7.63
CA GLY A 60 -6.76 19.40 9.03
C GLY A 60 -6.37 18.17 9.88
N GLY A 61 -5.76 17.14 9.28
CA GLY A 61 -5.39 15.90 9.96
C GLY A 61 -6.53 14.89 10.17
N VAL A 62 -7.73 15.18 9.66
CA VAL A 62 -8.88 14.27 9.72
C VAL A 62 -9.07 13.60 8.36
N ILE A 63 -9.24 12.28 8.36
CA ILE A 63 -9.59 11.52 7.16
C ILE A 63 -11.05 11.75 6.81
N VAL A 64 -11.31 12.28 5.62
CA VAL A 64 -12.64 12.64 5.10
C VAL A 64 -13.04 11.83 3.87
N GLY A 65 -12.10 11.09 3.28
CA GLY A 65 -12.35 10.21 2.14
C GLY A 65 -11.39 9.03 2.15
N ASN A 66 -11.79 7.91 1.56
CA ASN A 66 -11.02 6.69 1.54
C ASN A 66 -11.34 5.91 0.26
N MET A 67 -10.35 5.73 -0.60
CA MET A 67 -10.46 4.92 -1.80
C MET A 67 -9.66 3.64 -1.61
N LEU A 68 -10.30 2.50 -1.86
CA LEU A 68 -9.67 1.18 -1.82
C LEU A 68 -9.16 0.84 -3.21
N CYS A 69 -7.85 0.66 -3.35
CA CYS A 69 -7.21 0.22 -4.57
C CYS A 69 -6.99 -1.29 -4.53
N THR A 70 -7.51 -2.00 -5.53
CA THR A 70 -7.38 -3.45 -5.64
C THR A 70 -6.55 -3.78 -6.89
N PRO A 71 -5.51 -4.65 -6.80
CA PRO A 71 -4.75 -5.09 -7.96
C PRO A 71 -5.67 -5.70 -9.02
N LYS A 72 -5.58 -5.20 -10.25
CA LYS A 72 -6.18 -5.83 -11.43
C LYS A 72 -5.18 -6.70 -12.17
N THR A 73 -3.95 -6.22 -12.30
CA THR A 73 -2.86 -6.95 -12.97
C THR A 73 -1.54 -6.77 -12.23
N PHE A 74 -0.66 -7.74 -12.40
CA PHE A 74 0.77 -7.63 -12.08
C PHE A 74 1.55 -8.06 -13.31
N ASP A 75 2.30 -7.15 -13.91
CA ASP A 75 3.20 -7.41 -15.03
C ASP A 75 4.56 -7.79 -14.45
N GLU A 76 4.87 -9.10 -14.43
CA GLU A 76 6.11 -9.63 -13.85
C GLU A 76 7.36 -9.13 -14.59
N ALA A 77 7.29 -8.96 -15.91
CA ALA A 77 8.41 -8.49 -16.71
C ALA A 77 8.76 -7.03 -16.40
N LYS A 78 7.75 -6.21 -16.08
CA LYS A 78 7.92 -4.81 -15.68
C LYS A 78 7.92 -4.61 -14.17
N LEU A 79 7.72 -5.67 -13.39
CA LEU A 79 7.52 -5.68 -11.95
C LEU A 79 6.55 -4.57 -11.49
N THR A 80 5.41 -4.45 -12.17
CA THR A 80 4.46 -3.35 -11.94
C THR A 80 3.06 -3.88 -11.62
N TYR A 81 2.51 -3.45 -10.49
CA TYR A 81 1.09 -3.63 -10.17
C TYR A 81 0.26 -2.50 -10.79
N THR A 82 -0.83 -2.84 -11.46
CA THR A 82 -1.88 -1.86 -11.83
C THR A 82 -3.11 -2.12 -10.99
N MET A 83 -3.52 -1.11 -10.23
CA MET A 83 -4.60 -1.18 -9.26
C MET A 83 -5.71 -0.21 -9.68
N VAL A 84 -6.96 -0.65 -9.57
CA VAL A 84 -8.13 0.20 -9.76
C VAL A 84 -8.66 0.58 -8.39
N CYS A 85 -8.95 1.87 -8.20
CA CYS A 85 -9.37 2.41 -6.91
C CYS A 85 -10.86 2.72 -6.92
N ASP A 86 -11.57 2.10 -5.98
CA ASP A 86 -13.00 2.30 -5.76
C ASP A 86 -13.20 3.28 -4.60
N GLY A 87 -13.97 4.33 -4.84
CA GLY A 87 -14.34 5.33 -3.85
C GLY A 87 -14.63 6.69 -4.47
N VAL A 88 -14.95 7.68 -3.63
CA VAL A 88 -15.25 9.04 -4.07
C VAL A 88 -14.03 9.91 -3.88
N SER A 89 -13.53 10.51 -4.96
CA SER A 89 -12.49 11.54 -4.90
C SER A 89 -13.12 12.89 -4.54
N ILE A 90 -12.71 13.46 -3.41
CA ILE A 90 -13.10 14.80 -2.95
C ILE A 90 -12.09 15.84 -3.44
N PRO A 91 -12.44 16.75 -4.35
CA PRO A 91 -11.54 17.80 -4.82
C PRO A 91 -11.11 18.72 -3.68
N GLY A 92 -9.88 19.23 -3.71
CA GLY A 92 -9.40 20.17 -2.69
C GLY A 92 -8.58 19.52 -1.58
N MET A 93 -8.77 18.23 -1.32
CA MET A 93 -8.19 17.54 -0.16
C MET A 93 -6.72 17.14 -0.36
N GLY A 94 -5.98 17.01 0.74
CA GLY A 94 -4.68 16.36 0.76
C GLY A 94 -4.84 14.83 0.78
N TYR A 95 -3.75 14.09 0.56
CA TYR A 95 -3.79 12.63 0.47
C TYR A 95 -2.71 11.99 1.35
N LEU A 96 -3.02 10.80 1.85
CA LEU A 96 -2.10 9.85 2.45
C LEU A 96 -2.29 8.52 1.73
N PHE A 97 -1.20 7.77 1.56
CA PHE A 97 -1.24 6.50 0.87
C PHE A 97 -0.77 5.38 1.78
N MET A 98 -1.36 4.20 1.59
CA MET A 98 -0.98 2.99 2.30
C MET A 98 -0.98 1.79 1.35
N LEU A 99 -0.05 0.87 1.55
CA LEU A 99 -0.03 -0.44 0.89
C LEU A 99 -0.20 -1.56 1.92
N ALA A 100 -0.97 -2.57 1.56
CA ALA A 100 -1.11 -3.81 2.31
C ALA A 100 -0.34 -4.92 1.60
N VAL A 101 0.63 -5.51 2.30
CA VAL A 101 1.47 -6.60 1.81
C VAL A 101 1.20 -7.86 2.59
N THR A 102 1.10 -8.98 1.89
CA THR A 102 0.97 -10.31 2.50
C THR A 102 2.15 -11.20 2.12
N ALA A 103 2.44 -12.19 2.96
CA ALA A 103 3.40 -13.25 2.67
C ALA A 103 2.72 -14.37 1.88
N ARG A 104 3.40 -14.87 0.84
CA ARG A 104 3.02 -16.05 0.03
C ARG A 104 3.71 -17.32 0.51
N LYS A 105 4.90 -17.17 1.09
CA LYS A 105 5.75 -18.24 1.59
C LYS A 105 6.21 -17.84 2.99
N GLN A 106 6.57 -18.82 3.80
CA GLN A 106 7.16 -18.57 5.11
C GLN A 106 8.45 -17.76 4.96
N MET A 107 8.61 -16.76 5.83
CA MET A 107 9.78 -15.90 5.94
C MET A 107 10.15 -15.81 7.41
N LEU A 108 11.44 -15.80 7.72
CA LEU A 108 11.92 -15.35 9.03
C LEU A 108 11.80 -13.83 9.05
N SER A 109 10.69 -13.33 9.57
CA SER A 109 10.49 -11.90 9.69
C SER A 109 10.82 -11.40 11.09
N GLY A 110 11.12 -10.09 11.22
CA GLY A 110 11.38 -9.46 12.51
C GLY A 110 10.22 -9.67 13.51
N PRO A 111 10.35 -9.16 14.75
CA PRO A 111 9.94 -9.76 16.06
C PRO A 111 8.52 -10.32 16.29
N ILE A 112 7.67 -10.50 15.28
CA ILE A 112 6.38 -11.21 15.33
C ILE A 112 6.56 -12.63 15.89
N ASP A 113 7.68 -13.28 15.59
CA ASP A 113 7.97 -14.64 16.08
C ASP A 113 8.01 -14.74 17.62
N TYR A 114 8.25 -13.65 18.35
CA TYR A 114 8.34 -13.65 19.81
C TYR A 114 6.99 -13.51 20.54
N HIS A 115 5.91 -13.17 19.83
CA HIS A 115 4.58 -12.94 20.43
C HIS A 115 3.50 -13.88 19.88
N TYR A 116 3.92 -14.98 19.26
CA TYR A 116 3.02 -15.93 18.65
C TYR A 116 2.21 -16.73 19.69
N ASN A 117 0.88 -16.67 19.57
CA ASN A 117 -0.05 -17.56 20.27
C ASN A 117 -0.83 -18.37 19.24
N GLU A 118 -0.48 -19.66 19.12
CA GLU A 118 -1.10 -20.56 18.14
C GLU A 118 -2.62 -20.64 18.29
N LYS A 119 -3.12 -20.63 19.54
CA LYS A 119 -4.56 -20.71 19.80
C LYS A 119 -5.35 -19.56 19.18
N MET A 120 -4.71 -18.40 19.01
CA MET A 120 -5.34 -17.19 18.47
C MET A 120 -5.08 -17.01 16.97
N MET A 121 -3.88 -17.37 16.50
CA MET A 121 -3.44 -17.04 15.14
C MET A 121 -3.44 -18.23 14.17
N GLY A 122 -3.45 -19.48 14.65
CA GLY A 122 -3.56 -20.66 13.80
C GLY A 122 -2.43 -20.78 12.76
N LEU A 123 -1.21 -20.26 13.00
CA LEU A 123 -0.19 -20.18 11.94
C LEU A 123 0.42 -21.55 11.58
N VAL A 124 0.60 -22.50 12.52
CA VAL A 124 1.02 -23.87 12.17
C VAL A 124 -0.18 -24.65 11.63
N GLU A 125 -1.35 -24.54 12.26
CA GLU A 125 -2.60 -25.18 11.78
C GLU A 125 -2.92 -24.81 10.32
N ASN A 126 -2.81 -23.52 9.99
CA ASN A 126 -3.04 -23.00 8.63
C ASN A 126 -1.82 -23.12 7.71
N LYS A 127 -0.74 -23.79 8.14
CA LYS A 127 0.49 -24.05 7.37
C LYS A 127 1.23 -22.79 6.90
N PHE A 128 1.06 -21.68 7.62
CA PHE A 128 1.89 -20.48 7.44
C PHE A 128 3.24 -20.59 8.15
N LEU A 129 3.29 -21.39 9.22
CA LEU A 129 4.48 -21.62 10.02
C LEU A 129 4.78 -23.13 10.10
N ASP A 130 5.93 -23.54 9.62
CA ASP A 130 6.45 -24.89 9.83
C ASP A 130 7.43 -24.87 11.00
N ALA A 131 6.93 -25.28 12.17
CA ALA A 131 7.70 -25.27 13.42
C ALA A 131 8.94 -26.17 13.38
N GLU A 132 8.90 -27.29 12.64
CA GLU A 132 10.05 -28.19 12.54
C GLU A 132 11.16 -27.62 11.67
N ASN A 133 10.77 -26.90 10.62
CA ASN A 133 11.70 -26.25 9.69
C ASN A 133 12.19 -24.88 10.16
N LEU A 134 11.43 -24.18 11.00
CA LEU A 134 11.80 -22.86 11.55
C LEU A 134 13.20 -22.83 12.15
N LYS A 135 13.57 -23.84 12.95
CA LYS A 135 14.89 -23.93 13.62
C LYS A 135 16.07 -23.94 12.64
N ASN A 136 15.83 -24.33 11.40
CA ASN A 136 16.84 -24.43 10.35
C ASN A 136 16.73 -23.31 9.32
N GLN A 137 15.68 -22.49 9.38
CA GLN A 137 15.55 -21.36 8.47
C GLN A 137 16.63 -20.33 8.81
N GLN A 138 17.12 -19.68 7.76
CA GLN A 138 18.05 -18.56 7.86
C GLN A 138 17.41 -17.34 7.22
N PHE A 139 17.73 -16.17 7.75
CA PHE A 139 17.34 -14.92 7.13
C PHE A 139 17.92 -14.84 5.71
N ASP A 140 17.05 -14.66 4.72
CA ASP A 140 17.42 -14.46 3.32
C ASP A 140 17.04 -13.04 2.90
N HIS A 141 18.05 -12.20 2.81
CA HIS A 141 17.93 -10.80 2.45
C HIS A 141 17.38 -10.56 1.04
N GLU A 142 17.30 -11.58 0.17
CA GLU A 142 16.82 -11.49 -1.21
C GLU A 142 15.28 -11.48 -1.34
N GLN A 143 14.57 -11.63 -0.22
CA GLN A 143 13.12 -11.83 -0.17
C GLN A 143 12.31 -10.53 0.01
N HIS A 144 12.93 -9.35 -0.10
CA HIS A 144 12.25 -8.08 0.11
C HIS A 144 11.62 -7.53 -1.17
N LEU A 145 10.59 -6.69 -1.07
CA LEU A 145 10.15 -5.84 -2.18
C LEU A 145 10.82 -4.47 -2.06
N PHE A 146 11.30 -3.89 -3.16
CA PHE A 146 11.64 -2.48 -3.22
C PHE A 146 10.49 -1.74 -3.92
N ILE A 147 9.79 -0.86 -3.22
CA ILE A 147 8.85 0.06 -3.86
C ILE A 147 9.68 1.17 -4.47
N LYS A 148 9.85 1.16 -5.80
CA LYS A 148 10.63 2.17 -6.51
C LYS A 148 9.82 3.44 -6.73
N ALA A 149 8.58 3.26 -7.18
CA ALA A 149 7.68 4.36 -7.43
C ALA A 149 6.21 3.99 -7.26
N VAL A 150 5.40 5.00 -6.98
CA VAL A 150 3.94 4.92 -7.05
C VAL A 150 3.44 6.04 -7.96
N GLU A 151 2.59 5.68 -8.91
CA GLU A 151 1.90 6.61 -9.81
C GLU A 151 0.40 6.58 -9.52
N ILE A 152 -0.25 7.74 -9.44
CA ILE A 152 -1.69 7.84 -9.21
C ILE A 152 -2.32 8.72 -10.27
N GLU A 153 -3.33 8.20 -10.95
CA GLU A 153 -4.08 8.89 -11.99
C GLU A 153 -5.56 9.07 -11.56
N GLY A 154 -6.20 10.14 -12.02
CA GLY A 154 -7.66 10.32 -11.88
C GLY A 154 -8.15 11.13 -10.67
N ILE A 155 -7.28 11.58 -9.76
CA ILE A 155 -7.67 12.35 -8.56
C ILE A 155 -7.60 13.87 -8.78
N ARG A 156 -6.55 14.36 -9.44
CA ARG A 156 -6.35 15.77 -9.83
C ARG A 156 -5.57 15.88 -11.13
N LYS A 157 -4.37 15.30 -11.13
CA LYS A 157 -3.42 15.10 -12.23
C LYS A 157 -2.71 13.76 -12.00
N SER A 158 -1.92 13.27 -12.96
CA SER A 158 -1.02 12.15 -12.68
C SER A 158 0.05 12.64 -11.69
N GLU A 159 0.15 11.96 -10.56
CA GLU A 159 1.17 12.20 -9.53
C GLU A 159 2.13 11.01 -9.49
N TYR A 160 3.43 11.29 -9.39
CA TYR A 160 4.49 10.28 -9.41
C TYR A 160 5.42 10.47 -8.22
N PHE A 161 5.53 9.42 -7.40
CA PHE A 161 6.29 9.43 -6.15
C PHE A 161 7.46 8.46 -6.24
N LEU A 162 8.69 8.97 -6.11
CA LEU A 162 9.91 8.16 -6.00
C LEU A 162 10.23 7.89 -4.53
N TYR A 163 10.62 6.66 -4.22
CA TYR A 163 10.93 6.25 -2.86
C TYR A 163 12.44 6.11 -2.62
N GLU A 164 12.80 6.13 -1.34
CA GLU A 164 14.14 5.92 -0.83
C GLU A 164 14.70 4.56 -1.28
N ASP A 165 15.89 4.57 -1.87
CA ASP A 165 16.56 3.39 -2.39
C ASP A 165 17.67 2.90 -1.44
N CYS A 166 18.36 1.83 -1.80
CA CYS A 166 19.34 1.17 -0.93
C CYS A 166 20.70 1.86 -0.87
N GLY A 167 20.86 3.00 -1.55
CA GLY A 167 21.98 3.93 -1.31
C GLY A 167 21.81 4.78 -0.07
N SER A 168 20.61 4.83 0.52
CA SER A 168 20.35 5.51 1.79
C SER A 168 20.79 4.67 2.99
N VAL A 169 21.08 5.33 4.11
CA VAL A 169 21.45 4.64 5.36
C VAL A 169 20.27 3.85 5.95
N LYS A 170 19.03 4.31 5.74
CA LYS A 170 17.83 3.72 6.34
C LYS A 170 17.10 2.73 5.41
N MET A 171 17.33 2.76 4.10
CA MET A 171 16.78 1.85 3.08
C MET A 171 15.25 1.73 3.09
N ARG A 172 14.55 2.83 3.36
CA ARG A 172 13.12 2.81 3.71
C ARG A 172 12.15 2.69 2.53
N GLY A 173 12.63 2.37 1.33
CA GLY A 173 11.77 1.87 0.24
C GLY A 173 11.60 0.36 0.24
N LEU A 174 12.31 -0.37 1.12
CA LEU A 174 12.21 -1.82 1.24
C LEU A 174 11.04 -2.24 2.13
N ILE A 175 10.32 -3.26 1.66
CA ILE A 175 9.34 -4.02 2.40
C ILE A 175 9.95 -5.40 2.67
N ALA A 176 10.33 -5.61 3.93
CA ALA A 176 10.96 -6.86 4.35
C ALA A 176 9.96 -7.92 4.82
N ASP A 177 8.68 -7.57 4.99
CA ASP A 177 7.68 -8.45 5.60
C ASP A 177 6.24 -8.09 5.17
N HIS A 178 5.28 -8.94 5.54
CA HIS A 178 3.86 -8.65 5.46
C HIS A 178 3.46 -7.53 6.44
N GLY A 179 2.39 -6.82 6.12
CA GLY A 179 1.85 -5.76 6.98
C GLY A 179 1.27 -4.59 6.21
N LEU A 180 0.96 -3.53 6.95
CA LEU A 180 0.50 -2.27 6.40
C LEU A 180 1.64 -1.25 6.41
N TYR A 181 1.83 -0.57 5.29
CA TYR A 181 2.92 0.39 5.09
C TYR A 181 2.36 1.73 4.67
N PHE A 182 2.54 2.74 5.51
CA PHE A 182 2.28 4.13 5.13
C PHE A 182 3.39 4.63 4.22
N MET A 183 2.98 5.34 3.20
CA MET A 183 3.87 6.07 2.31
C MET A 183 3.92 7.52 2.75
N LEU A 184 5.07 7.91 3.27
CA LEU A 184 5.31 9.23 3.82
C LEU A 184 6.12 10.07 2.84
N GLY A 185 5.77 11.35 2.78
CA GLY A 185 6.49 12.34 2.00
C GLY A 185 7.89 12.62 2.54
N PRO A 186 8.71 13.37 1.79
CA PRO A 186 9.97 13.89 2.32
C PRO A 186 9.72 14.75 3.57
N ASP A 187 10.60 14.63 4.56
CA ASP A 187 10.60 15.42 5.79
C ASP A 187 11.99 16.01 6.03
N ASP A 188 12.17 17.26 5.62
CA ASP A 188 13.42 17.99 5.78
C ASP A 188 13.82 18.16 7.26
N LYS A 189 12.86 18.17 8.19
CA LYS A 189 13.15 18.30 9.63
C LYS A 189 13.78 17.04 10.20
N LYS A 190 13.58 15.89 9.55
CA LYS A 190 14.14 14.59 9.92
C LYS A 190 15.32 14.16 9.04
N ASN A 191 15.78 15.02 8.13
CA ASN A 191 16.77 14.73 7.09
C ASN A 191 16.33 13.59 6.15
N GLU A 192 15.07 13.64 5.68
CA GLU A 192 14.45 12.59 4.87
C GLU A 192 14.04 13.16 3.51
N PRO A 193 14.97 13.31 2.56
CA PRO A 193 14.74 14.08 1.33
C PRO A 193 13.89 13.34 0.28
N LYS A 194 13.51 12.09 0.55
CA LYS A 194 12.77 11.21 -0.36
C LYS A 194 11.52 10.67 0.33
N ASN A 195 10.52 10.27 -0.46
CA ASN A 195 9.40 9.50 0.06
C ASN A 195 9.92 8.19 0.65
N HIS A 196 9.26 7.70 1.70
CA HIS A 196 9.68 6.48 2.38
C HIS A 196 8.48 5.72 2.92
N LEU A 197 8.71 4.45 3.23
CA LEU A 197 7.72 3.57 3.85
C LEU A 197 7.93 3.58 5.36
N SER A 198 6.83 3.74 6.09
CA SER A 198 6.75 3.49 7.52
C SER A 198 5.82 2.31 7.74
N ARG A 199 6.31 1.25 8.39
CA ARG A 199 5.47 0.10 8.72
C ARG A 199 4.57 0.49 9.88
N MET A 200 3.28 0.19 9.74
CA MET A 200 2.34 0.25 10.83
C MET A 200 2.49 -1.00 11.66
N TYR A 201 2.63 -0.81 12.96
CA TYR A 201 2.54 -1.88 13.92
C TYR A 201 1.32 -1.66 14.81
N TYR A 202 0.69 -2.77 15.14
CA TYR A 202 -0.24 -2.81 16.25
C TYR A 202 0.57 -3.01 17.52
N GLU A 203 0.64 -2.00 18.37
CA GLU A 203 1.25 -2.13 19.70
C GLU A 203 0.14 -2.38 20.73
N PRO A 204 0.04 -3.59 21.30
CA PRO A 204 -0.87 -3.86 22.40
C PRO A 204 -0.31 -3.25 23.71
N TYR A 205 -0.32 -1.93 23.84
CA TYR A 205 0.04 -1.25 25.07
C TYR A 205 -1.21 -1.05 25.96
N GLY A 206 -1.62 -2.11 26.65
CA GLY A 206 -2.74 -2.08 27.61
C GLY A 206 -4.14 -2.19 26.98
N ILE A 207 -5.15 -1.60 27.64
CA ILE A 207 -6.59 -1.70 27.27
C ILE A 207 -6.92 -0.80 26.05
N ASN A 208 -6.04 0.15 25.71
CA ASN A 208 -6.22 1.03 24.57
C ASN A 208 -5.32 0.60 23.41
N GLU A 209 -5.98 0.21 22.34
CA GLU A 209 -5.40 -0.25 21.09
C GLU A 209 -4.93 0.97 20.29
N HIS A 210 -3.63 1.12 20.06
CA HIS A 210 -3.07 2.25 19.30
C HIS A 210 -2.29 1.76 18.08
N MET A 211 -2.54 2.38 16.93
CA MET A 211 -1.71 2.19 15.74
C MET A 211 -0.49 3.10 15.84
N VAL A 212 0.70 2.53 15.76
CA VAL A 212 1.96 3.28 15.81
C VAL A 212 2.64 3.20 14.44
N MET A 213 3.12 4.34 13.96
CA MET A 213 3.97 4.44 12.78
C MET A 213 5.42 4.49 13.26
N ASN A 214 6.26 3.59 12.75
CA ASN A 214 7.67 3.49 13.10
C ASN A 214 8.57 4.13 12.02
#